data_AF-A0A085BCW6-F1
#
_entry.id   AF-A0A085BCW6-F1
#
_cell.length_a   1.000
_cell.length_b   1.000
_cell.length_c   1.000
_cell.angle_alpha   90.00
_cell.angle_beta   90.00
_cell.angle_gamma   90.00
#
_symmetry.space_group_name_H-M   'P 1'
#
loop_
_entity.id
_entity.type
_entity.pdbx_description
1 polymer ?
#
loop_
_entity_poly.entity_id
_entity_poly.type
_entity_poly.pdbx_seq_one_letter_code
_entity_poly.pdbx_strand_id
1 'polypeptide(L)'
;MRKSNKPIAGYHLLMILSAVDGIIKPEEGLKVQEYMTEEFPFRLNLDDELEIIAQLTSDQWQDHFEFHAKCFEEDSTEQERKDFIQFAKSLIKADNKVSDDEHKFYILLKNLWNLK
;
A
#
# COMPACT_ATOMS: atom_id res chain seq x y z
N MET A 1 -17.03 -0.82 -1.60
CA MET A 1 -16.12 0.34 -1.72
C MET A 1 -16.32 0.99 -3.09
N ARG A 2 -16.16 2.31 -3.19
CA ARG A 2 -16.18 3.03 -4.48
C ARG A 2 -14.79 2.87 -5.13
N LYS A 3 -14.71 2.78 -6.46
CA LYS A 3 -13.42 2.74 -7.17
C LYS A 3 -12.55 3.94 -6.75
N SER A 4 -11.36 3.66 -6.22
CA SER A 4 -10.33 4.66 -5.94
C SER A 4 -9.47 4.87 -7.20
N ASN A 5 -8.88 6.06 -7.34
CA ASN A 5 -7.86 6.28 -8.39
C ASN A 5 -6.55 5.55 -8.05
N LYS A 6 -5.68 5.33 -9.06
CA LYS A 6 -4.40 4.62 -8.91
C LYS A 6 -3.61 5.06 -7.67
N PRO A 7 -3.37 6.36 -7.44
CA PRO A 7 -2.49 6.70 -6.33
C PRO A 7 -3.15 6.60 -4.94
N ILE A 8 -4.46 6.87 -4.78
CA ILE A 8 -5.19 6.57 -3.54
C ILE A 8 -5.12 5.07 -3.27
N ALA A 9 -5.34 4.24 -4.29
CA ALA A 9 -5.16 2.80 -4.15
C ALA A 9 -3.75 2.44 -3.68
N GLY A 10 -2.72 3.05 -4.27
CA GLY A 10 -1.33 2.90 -3.84
C GLY A 10 -1.11 3.30 -2.38
N TYR A 11 -1.70 4.41 -1.94
CA TYR A 11 -1.67 4.84 -0.54
C TYR A 11 -2.24 3.79 0.41
N HIS A 12 -3.44 3.27 0.15
CA HIS A 12 -4.03 2.21 1.00
C HIS A 12 -3.17 0.95 1.06
N LEU A 13 -2.61 0.53 -0.08
CA LEU A 13 -1.74 -0.65 -0.15
C LEU A 13 -0.50 -0.46 0.72
N LEU A 14 0.18 0.69 0.61
CA LEU A 14 1.38 0.97 1.39
C LEU A 14 1.08 1.15 2.88
N MET A 15 -0.02 1.82 3.22
CA MET A 15 -0.44 1.99 4.60
C MET A 15 -0.74 0.64 5.27
N ILE A 16 -1.49 -0.24 4.61
CA ILE A 16 -1.76 -1.58 5.15
C ILE A 16 -0.44 -2.36 5.28
N LEU A 17 0.43 -2.35 4.27
CA LEU A 17 1.74 -2.99 4.38
C LEU A 17 2.53 -2.50 5.59
N SER A 18 2.56 -1.19 5.86
CA SER A 18 3.27 -0.63 7.02
C SER A 18 2.61 -0.83 8.38
N ALA A 19 1.36 -1.29 8.42
CA ALA A 19 0.57 -1.35 9.66
C ALA A 19 0.09 -2.76 10.01
N VAL A 20 0.29 -3.73 9.11
CA VAL A 20 -0.30 -5.08 9.21
C VAL A 20 0.22 -5.88 10.41
N ASP A 21 1.40 -5.56 10.92
CA ASP A 21 1.96 -6.17 12.13
C ASP A 21 1.49 -5.45 13.42
N GLY A 22 0.67 -4.41 13.29
CA GLY A 22 0.17 -3.56 14.37
C GLY A 22 1.16 -2.47 14.83
N ILE A 23 2.29 -2.28 14.16
CA ILE A 23 3.33 -1.33 14.55
C ILE A 23 3.82 -0.51 13.34
N ILE A 24 3.33 0.73 13.20
CA ILE A 24 3.86 1.63 12.18
C ILE A 24 5.20 2.22 12.63
N LYS A 25 6.28 1.96 11.89
CA LYS A 25 7.59 2.55 12.16
C LYS A 25 7.70 3.96 11.56
N PRO A 26 8.42 4.89 12.22
CA PRO A 26 8.67 6.22 11.65
C PRO A 26 9.28 6.18 10.24
N GLU A 27 10.19 5.22 10.00
CA GLU A 27 10.89 5.04 8.72
C GLU A 27 9.93 4.62 7.59
N GLU A 28 8.93 3.79 7.89
CA GLU A 28 7.88 3.39 6.94
C GLU A 28 6.94 4.55 6.65
N GLY A 29 6.55 5.31 7.68
CA GLY A 29 5.72 6.50 7.51
C GLY A 29 6.36 7.53 6.57
N LEU A 30 7.68 7.74 6.68
CA LEU A 30 8.43 8.60 5.76
C LEU A 30 8.41 8.08 4.32
N LYS A 31 8.53 6.75 4.13
CA LYS A 31 8.44 6.12 2.81
C LYS A 31 7.05 6.32 2.19
N VAL A 32 5.97 6.15 2.95
CA VAL A 32 4.62 6.42 2.43
C VAL A 32 4.48 7.89 1.99
N GLN A 33 5.01 8.84 2.77
CA GLN A 33 5.01 10.26 2.39
C GLN A 33 5.83 10.56 1.14
N GLU A 34 6.99 9.91 0.98
CA GLU A 34 7.84 10.01 -0.21
C GLU A 34 7.05 9.59 -1.46
N TYR A 35 6.43 8.40 -1.43
CA TYR A 35 5.59 7.91 -2.53
C TYR A 35 4.48 8.90 -2.90
N MET A 36 3.78 9.45 -1.92
CA MET A 36 2.70 10.41 -2.19
C MET A 36 3.21 11.70 -2.80
N THR A 37 4.40 12.17 -2.41
CA THR A 37 4.98 13.41 -2.96
C THR A 37 5.45 13.21 -4.40
N GLU A 38 5.96 12.02 -4.72
CA GLU A 38 6.43 11.67 -6.07
C GLU A 38 5.26 11.43 -7.04
N GLU A 39 4.26 10.64 -6.64
CA GLU A 39 3.09 10.35 -7.48
C GLU A 39 2.09 11.53 -7.54
N PHE A 40 2.09 12.40 -6.53
CA PHE A 40 1.27 13.60 -6.49
C PHE A 40 2.05 14.87 -6.12
N PRO A 41 2.42 15.70 -7.11
CA PRO A 41 3.07 16.98 -6.85
C PRO A 41 2.11 18.04 -6.25
N PHE A 42 0.83 17.73 -6.06
CA PHE A 42 -0.18 18.63 -5.47
C PHE A 42 -0.69 18.09 -4.14
N ARG A 43 -1.07 18.99 -3.21
CA ARG A 43 -1.61 18.60 -1.90
C ARG A 43 -2.95 17.89 -2.06
N LEU A 44 -2.96 16.57 -1.89
CA LEU A 44 -4.15 15.79 -1.62
C LEU A 44 -4.41 15.79 -0.11
N ASN A 45 -5.68 15.99 0.25
CA ASN A 45 -6.13 15.69 1.59
C ASN A 45 -6.36 14.18 1.68
N LEU A 46 -5.63 13.51 2.56
CA LEU A 46 -5.72 12.06 2.80
C LEU A 46 -6.33 11.75 4.17
N ASP A 47 -6.81 12.76 4.90
CA ASP A 47 -7.38 12.59 6.25
C ASP A 47 -8.54 11.59 6.21
N ASP A 48 -9.43 11.70 5.21
CA ASP A 48 -10.55 10.78 5.01
C ASP A 48 -10.08 9.34 4.75
N GLU A 49 -9.02 9.16 3.95
CA GLU A 49 -8.49 7.83 3.61
C GLU A 49 -7.78 7.19 4.79
N LEU A 50 -7.07 7.99 5.59
CA LEU A 50 -6.45 7.55 6.83
C LEU A 50 -7.50 7.12 7.85
N GLU A 51 -8.60 7.88 7.98
CA GLU A 51 -9.72 7.52 8.84
C GLU A 51 -10.35 6.18 8.42
N ILE A 52 -10.54 5.96 7.11
CA ILE A 52 -11.03 4.68 6.59
C ILE A 52 -10.10 3.53 7.01
N ILE A 53 -8.79 3.67 6.80
CA ILE A 53 -7.82 2.61 7.16
C ILE A 53 -7.82 2.36 8.67
N ALA A 54 -7.87 3.41 9.49
CA ALA A 54 -7.86 3.32 10.94
C ALA A 54 -9.09 2.62 11.53
N GLN A 55 -10.22 2.63 10.80
CA GLN A 55 -11.45 1.96 11.19
C GLN A 55 -11.50 0.48 10.79
N LEU A 56 -10.55 0.00 9.97
CA LEU A 56 -10.52 -1.39 9.54
C LEU A 56 -10.15 -2.33 10.68
N THR A 57 -10.87 -3.43 10.80
CA THR A 57 -10.48 -4.56 11.64
C THR A 57 -9.51 -5.49 10.89
N SER A 58 -8.77 -6.32 11.63
CA SER A 58 -7.76 -7.23 11.04
C SER A 58 -8.33 -8.19 10.01
N ASP A 59 -9.60 -8.61 10.17
CA ASP A 59 -10.33 -9.45 9.22
C ASP A 59 -10.76 -8.70 7.94
N GLN A 60 -10.82 -7.37 7.97
CA GLN A 60 -11.18 -6.53 6.82
C GLN A 60 -9.96 -6.11 5.99
N TRP A 61 -8.75 -6.18 6.55
CA TRP A 61 -7.53 -5.74 5.87
C TRP A 61 -7.27 -6.46 4.56
N GLN A 62 -7.48 -7.78 4.51
CA GLN A 62 -7.23 -8.54 3.29
C GLN A 62 -8.18 -8.12 2.17
N ASP A 63 -9.49 -8.05 2.43
CA ASP A 63 -10.48 -7.64 1.43
C ASP A 63 -10.27 -6.21 0.94
N HIS A 64 -9.93 -5.30 1.86
CA HIS A 64 -9.59 -3.90 1.54
C HIS A 64 -8.35 -3.83 0.65
N PHE A 65 -7.31 -4.58 1.00
CA PHE A 65 -6.07 -4.65 0.26
C PHE A 65 -6.26 -5.21 -1.16
N GLU A 66 -6.98 -6.33 -1.30
CA GLU A 66 -7.29 -6.93 -2.60
C GLU A 66 -8.09 -5.98 -3.50
N PHE A 67 -9.06 -5.25 -2.93
CA PHE A 67 -9.84 -4.27 -3.67
C PHE A 67 -8.99 -3.12 -4.22
N HIS A 68 -8.12 -2.54 -3.38
CA HIS A 68 -7.24 -1.46 -3.83
C HIS A 68 -6.14 -1.97 -4.77
N ALA A 69 -5.64 -3.19 -4.60
CA ALA A 69 -4.72 -3.81 -5.55
C ALA A 69 -5.36 -3.91 -6.95
N LYS A 70 -6.63 -4.30 -7.02
CA LYS A 70 -7.38 -4.33 -8.28
C LYS A 70 -7.60 -2.93 -8.86
N CYS A 71 -7.99 -1.96 -8.03
CA CYS A 71 -8.18 -0.57 -8.50
C CYS A 71 -6.87 0.01 -9.06
N PHE A 72 -5.74 -0.26 -8.41
CA PHE A 72 -4.42 0.13 -8.89
C PHE A 72 -4.10 -0.55 -10.23
N GLU A 73 -4.34 -1.85 -10.35
CA GLU A 73 -4.09 -2.61 -11.58
C GLU A 73 -4.86 -2.08 -12.79
N GLU A 74 -6.15 -1.76 -12.61
CA GLU A 74 -7.00 -1.24 -13.68
C GLU A 74 -6.51 0.09 -14.27
N ASP A 75 -5.84 0.91 -13.46
CA ASP A 75 -5.41 2.26 -13.81
C ASP A 75 -3.87 2.37 -13.96
N SER A 76 -3.15 1.24 -14.01
CA SER A 76 -1.69 1.19 -14.14
C SER A 76 -1.21 0.31 -15.30
N THR A 77 -0.04 0.64 -15.82
CA THR A 77 0.76 -0.22 -16.69
C THR A 77 1.48 -1.30 -15.88
N GLU A 78 1.90 -2.38 -16.56
CA GLU A 78 2.70 -3.42 -15.91
C GLU A 78 4.03 -2.88 -15.36
N GLN A 79 4.63 -1.89 -16.02
CA GLN A 79 5.86 -1.25 -15.55
C GLN A 79 5.62 -0.49 -14.24
N GLU A 80 4.57 0.31 -14.16
CA GLU A 80 4.20 1.01 -12.92
C GLU A 80 3.91 0.02 -11.78
N ARG A 81 3.29 -1.13 -12.06
CA ARG A 81 3.11 -2.19 -11.04
C ARG A 81 4.44 -2.78 -10.58
N LYS A 82 5.38 -3.02 -11.50
CA LYS A 82 6.73 -3.51 -11.15
C LYS A 82 7.47 -2.51 -10.29
N ASP A 83 7.40 -1.22 -10.64
CA ASP A 83 8.02 -0.13 -9.90
C ASP A 83 7.40 -0.01 -8.50
N PHE A 84 6.06 -0.09 -8.41
CA PHE A 84 5.34 -0.13 -7.15
C PHE A 84 5.75 -1.31 -6.27
N ILE A 85 5.89 -2.52 -6.83
CA ILE A 85 6.36 -3.70 -6.07
C ILE A 85 7.79 -3.50 -5.55
N GLN A 86 8.68 -2.85 -6.31
CA GLN A 86 10.03 -2.53 -5.81
C GLN A 86 9.97 -1.51 -4.68
N PHE A 87 9.11 -0.49 -4.82
CA PHE A 87 8.88 0.50 -3.79
C PHE A 87 8.34 -0.14 -2.50
N ALA A 88 7.27 -0.93 -2.59
CA ALA A 88 6.66 -1.66 -1.47
C ALA A 88 7.66 -2.59 -0.77
N LYS A 89 8.58 -3.20 -1.52
CA LYS A 89 9.67 -4.00 -0.95
C LYS A 89 10.66 -3.15 -0.15
N SER A 90 10.92 -1.91 -0.58
CA SER A 90 11.77 -0.98 0.15
C SER A 90 11.10 -0.46 1.42
N LEU A 91 9.76 -0.31 1.38
CA LEU A 91 8.94 0.08 2.53
C LEU A 91 9.04 -0.94 3.66
N ILE A 92 8.64 -2.19 3.43
CA ILE A 92 8.63 -3.25 4.47
C ILE A 92 10.04 -3.63 4.97
N LYS A 93 11.09 -3.10 4.34
CA LYS A 93 12.49 -3.30 4.74
C LYS A 93 13.10 -2.09 5.42
N ALA A 94 12.37 -0.98 5.53
CA ALA A 94 12.92 0.29 5.98
C ALA A 94 13.49 0.22 7.41
N ASP A 95 12.88 -0.59 8.27
CA ASP A 95 13.30 -0.78 9.66
C ASP A 95 14.27 -1.98 9.87
N ASN A 96 14.70 -2.63 8.79
CA ASN A 96 15.50 -3.87 8.75
C ASN A 96 14.85 -5.11 9.40
N LYS A 97 13.54 -5.12 9.65
CA LYS A 97 12.79 -6.27 10.19
C LYS A 97 11.45 -6.44 9.46
N VAL A 98 11.40 -7.39 8.53
CA VAL A 98 10.15 -7.79 7.88
C VAL A 98 9.42 -8.82 8.76
N SER A 99 8.20 -8.51 9.18
CA SER A 99 7.29 -9.45 9.85
C SER A 99 6.68 -10.47 8.87
N ASP A 100 6.13 -11.56 9.41
CA ASP A 100 5.46 -12.58 8.59
C ASP A 100 4.21 -12.02 7.88
N ASP A 101 3.48 -11.11 8.52
CA ASP A 101 2.27 -10.50 7.95
C ASP A 101 2.60 -9.50 6.83
N GLU A 102 3.64 -8.67 6.99
CA GLU A 102 4.13 -7.82 5.90
C GLU A 102 4.57 -8.65 4.70
N HIS A 103 5.32 -9.72 4.95
CA HIS A 103 5.76 -10.62 3.90
C HIS A 103 4.56 -11.27 3.20
N LYS A 104 3.56 -11.72 3.95
CA LYS A 104 2.33 -12.32 3.40
C LYS A 104 1.58 -11.34 2.49
N PHE A 105 1.36 -10.10 2.93
CA PHE A 105 0.66 -9.09 2.11
C PHE A 105 1.48 -8.66 0.89
N TYR A 106 2.81 -8.58 1.00
CA TYR A 106 3.69 -8.34 -0.12
C TYR A 106 3.60 -9.45 -1.19
N ILE A 107 3.59 -10.71 -0.77
CA ILE A 107 3.42 -11.86 -1.66
C ILE A 107 2.01 -11.89 -2.26
N LEU A 108 0.98 -11.56 -1.47
CA LEU A 108 -0.39 -11.42 -1.96
C LEU A 108 -0.45 -10.40 -3.11
N LEU A 109 0.14 -9.22 -2.94
CA LEU A 109 0.14 -8.17 -3.97
C LEU A 109 0.80 -8.64 -5.27
N LYS A 110 1.96 -9.30 -5.17
CA LYS A 110 2.64 -9.89 -6.32
C LYS A 110 1.78 -10.91 -7.05
N ASN A 111 1.09 -11.77 -6.30
CA ASN A 111 0.21 -12.79 -6.87
C ASN A 111 -1.00 -12.17 -7.58
N LEU A 112 -1.64 -11.16 -6.98
CA LEU A 112 -2.79 -10.46 -7.58
C LEU A 112 -2.43 -9.87 -8.94
N TRP A 113 -1.24 -9.27 -9.07
CA TRP A 113 -0.77 -8.66 -10.31
C TRP A 113 -0.02 -9.61 -11.24
N ASN A 114 0.03 -10.91 -10.91
CA ASN A 114 0.77 -11.94 -11.64
C ASN A 114 2.26 -11.60 -11.87
N LEU A 115 2.89 -10.91 -10.91
CA LEU A 115 4.30 -10.52 -10.95
C LEU A 115 5.14 -11.53 -10.15
N LYS A 116 6.08 -12.22 -10.83
CA LYS A 116 6.96 -13.23 -10.22
C LYS A 116 8.13 -12.64 -9.45
#